data_AF-A0A7J5GPJ9-F1
#
_entry.id   AF-A0A7J5GPJ9-F1
#
_cell.length_a   1.000
_cell.length_b   1.000
_cell.length_c   1.000
_cell.angle_alpha   90.00
_cell.angle_beta   90.00
_cell.angle_gamma   90.00
#
_symmetry.space_group_name_H-M   'P 1'
#
loop_
_entity.id
_entity.type
_entity.pdbx_description
1 polymer ?
#
loop_
_entity_poly.entity_id
_entity_poly.type
_entity_poly.pdbx_seq_one_letter_code
_entity_poly.pdbx_strand_id
1 'polypeptide(L)' 'TYGGIAALLGMPQCSRMVGRALKQIPDDLSAPCHRVVNASGRLVPGWTEQKQLLLEEGISFKQNGCVDLKKHLWNYSVPE' A
#
# COMPACT_ATOMS: atom_id res chain seq x y z
N THR A 1 -2.64 2.58 2.13
CA THR A 1 -3.42 1.98 1.01
C THR A 1 -3.50 2.96 -0.14
N TYR A 2 -3.87 2.53 -1.35
CA TYR A 2 -4.06 3.46 -2.48
C TYR A 2 -5.05 4.60 -2.17
N GLY A 3 -6.17 4.27 -1.51
CA GLY A 3 -7.14 5.28 -1.06
C GLY A 3 -6.58 6.22 0.01
N GLY A 4 -5.78 5.70 0.95
CA GLY A 4 -5.12 6.53 1.97
C GLY A 4 -4.16 7.56 1.37
N ILE A 5 -3.37 7.18 0.37
CA ILE A 5 -2.49 8.12 -0.35
C ILE A 5 -3.33 9.14 -1.13
N ALA A 6 -4.38 8.68 -1.82
CA ALA A 6 -5.27 9.58 -2.56
C ALA A 6 -5.93 10.63 -1.65
N ALA A 7 -6.36 10.22 -0.45
CA ALA A 7 -6.92 11.12 0.55
C ALA A 7 -5.89 12.15 1.08
N LEU A 8 -4.65 11.71 1.34
CA LEU A 8 -3.55 12.62 1.75
C LEU A 8 -3.24 13.69 0.70
N LEU A 9 -3.43 13.37 -0.57
CA LEU A 9 -3.23 14.30 -1.69
C LEU A 9 -4.44 15.21 -1.92
N GLY A 10 -5.48 15.16 -1.08
CA GLY A 10 -6.73 15.93 -1.29
C GLY A 10 -7.59 15.41 -2.45
N MET A 11 -7.31 14.21 -2.95
CA MET A 11 -7.96 13.61 -4.12
C MET A 11 -8.53 12.22 -3.79
N PRO A 12 -9.47 12.08 -2.82
CA PRO A 12 -9.89 10.78 -2.28
C PRO A 12 -10.46 9.81 -3.32
N GLN A 13 -11.01 10.31 -4.44
CA GLN A 13 -11.56 9.50 -5.52
C GLN A 13 -10.50 8.97 -6.52
N CYS A 14 -9.24 9.36 -6.36
CA CYS A 14 -8.16 9.07 -7.31
C CYS A 14 -7.28 7.87 -6.92
N SER A 15 -7.78 6.94 -6.10
CA SER A 15 -7.04 5.74 -5.68
C SER A 15 -6.48 4.90 -6.84
N ARG A 16 -7.23 4.78 -7.96
CA ARG A 16 -6.73 4.11 -9.17
C ARG A 16 -5.55 4.83 -9.82
N MET A 17 -5.54 6.17 -9.77
CA MET A 17 -4.43 6.96 -10.29
C MET A 17 -3.17 6.74 -9.45
N VAL A 18 -3.28 6.65 -8.13
CA VAL A 18 -2.16 6.30 -7.25
C VAL A 18 -1.56 4.95 -7.67
N GLY A 19 -2.40 3.93 -7.88
CA GLY A 19 -1.92 2.62 -8.35
C GLY A 19 -1.21 2.69 -9.70
N ARG A 20 -1.70 3.50 -10.64
CA ARG A 20 -1.03 3.73 -11.94
C ARG A 20 0.30 4.45 -11.78
N ALA A 21 0.36 5.49 -10.94
CA ALA A 21 1.59 6.24 -10.67
C ALA A 21 2.66 5.33 -10.04
N LEU A 22 2.29 4.52 -9.04
CA LEU A 22 3.22 3.58 -8.40
C LEU A 22 3.76 2.52 -9.38
N LYS A 23 2.95 2.09 -10.36
CA LYS A 23 3.39 1.15 -11.41
C LYS A 23 4.37 1.79 -12.41
N GLN A 24 4.38 3.11 -12.53
CA GLN A 24 5.24 3.85 -13.44
C GLN A 24 6.57 4.28 -12.80
N ILE A 25 6.74 4.01 -11.50
CA ILE A 25 8.00 4.31 -10.82
C ILE A 25 9.10 3.43 -11.45
N PRO A 26 10.20 4.04 -11.92
CA PRO A 26 11.36 3.30 -12.42
C PRO A 26 11.95 2.38 -11.36
N ASP A 27 12.43 1.21 -11.77
CA ASP A 27 12.99 0.20 -10.85
C ASP A 27 14.27 0.68 -10.13
N ASP A 28 15.00 1.65 -10.70
CA ASP A 28 16.18 2.27 -10.11
C ASP A 28 15.83 3.34 -9.06
N LEU A 29 14.58 3.77 -8.98
CA LEU A 29 14.10 4.66 -7.95
C LEU A 29 13.64 3.84 -6.74
N SER A 30 14.32 4.03 -5.60
CA SER A 30 14.05 3.29 -4.35
C SER A 30 12.77 3.77 -3.64
N ALA A 31 11.62 3.68 -4.31
CA ALA A 31 10.33 3.95 -3.70
C ALA A 31 9.78 2.68 -3.02
N PRO A 32 9.28 2.76 -1.77
CA PRO A 32 8.76 1.60 -1.04
C PRO A 32 7.33 1.22 -1.50
N CYS A 33 7.14 0.97 -2.80
CA CYS A 33 5.85 0.67 -3.41
C CYS A 33 5.18 -0.58 -2.81
N HIS A 34 5.97 -1.53 -2.31
CA HIS A 34 5.49 -2.77 -1.68
C HIS A 34 4.62 -2.51 -0.44
N ARG A 35 4.80 -1.36 0.23
CA ARG A 35 4.00 -0.93 1.38
C ARG A 35 2.57 -0.56 1.02
N VAL A 36 2.25 -0.39 -0.27
CA VAL A 36 0.93 0.05 -0.71
C VAL A 36 0.08 -1.16 -1.12
N VAL A 37 -0.95 -1.44 -0.32
CA VAL A 37 -1.97 -2.46 -0.60
C VAL A 37 -3.34 -1.83 -0.88
N ASN A 38 -4.28 -2.64 -1.38
CA ASN A 38 -5.65 -2.17 -1.61
C ASN A 38 -6.43 -1.94 -0.28
N ALA A 39 -7.68 -1.48 -0.39
CA ALA A 39 -8.51 -1.17 0.76
C ALA A 39 -8.84 -2.37 1.69
N SER A 40 -8.76 -3.61 1.19
CA SER A 40 -8.98 -4.82 2.00
C SER A 40 -7.69 -5.41 2.60
N GLY A 41 -6.53 -4.83 2.25
CA GLY A 41 -5.21 -5.33 2.61
C GLY A 41 -4.68 -6.38 1.64
N ARG A 42 -5.32 -6.58 0.48
CA ARG A 42 -4.88 -7.53 -0.54
C ARG A 42 -3.62 -6.99 -1.24
N LEU A 43 -2.69 -7.91 -1.47
CA LEU A 43 -1.47 -7.70 -2.24
C LEU A 43 -1.77 -7.53 -3.75
N VAL A 44 -0.79 -7.00 -4.47
CA VAL A 44 -0.82 -6.81 -5.92
C VAL A 44 -0.80 -8.19 -6.60
N PRO A 45 -1.77 -8.50 -7.48
CA PRO A 45 -1.77 -9.75 -8.22
C PRO A 45 -0.51 -9.88 -9.09
N GLY A 46 0.18 -11.02 -8.98
CA GLY A 46 1.37 -11.33 -9.78
C GLY A 46 2.68 -10.73 -9.24
N TRP A 47 2.66 -10.00 -8.11
CA TRP A 47 3.88 -9.52 -7.47
C TRP A 47 4.28 -10.44 -6.32
N THR A 48 5.16 -11.39 -6.59
CA THR A 48 5.52 -12.49 -5.69
C THR A 48 6.31 -12.00 -4.47
N GLU A 49 7.16 -11.00 -4.67
CA GLU A 49 8.10 -10.46 -3.70
C GLU A 49 7.41 -9.56 -2.66
N GLN A 50 6.25 -8.99 -2.97
CA GLN A 50 5.58 -8.02 -2.10
C GLN A 50 5.32 -8.57 -0.69
N LYS A 51 4.89 -9.84 -0.60
CA LYS A 51 4.64 -10.48 0.68
C LYS A 51 5.91 -10.59 1.52
N GLN A 52 7.01 -10.99 0.89
CA GLN A 52 8.29 -11.21 1.55
C GLN A 52 8.86 -9.89 2.09
N LEU A 53 8.84 -8.84 1.27
CA LEU A 53 9.28 -7.50 1.68
C LEU A 53 8.48 -6.97 2.88
N LEU A 54 7.16 -7.20 2.89
CA LEU A 54 6.31 -6.82 4.02
C LEU A 54 6.61 -7.65 5.28
N LEU A 55 6.88 -8.95 5.13
CA LEU A 55 7.25 -9.81 6.27
C LEU A 55 8.59 -9.39 6.88
N GLU A 56 9.57 -9.01 6.05
CA GLU A 56 10.88 -8.49 6.50
C GLU A 56 10.74 -7.17 7.27
N GLU A 57 9.71 -6.37 6.96
CA GLU A 57 9.34 -5.17 7.73
C GLU A 57 8.48 -5.46 8.97
N GLY A 58 8.20 -6.74 9.29
CA GLY A 58 7.41 -7.15 10.45
C GLY A 58 5.90 -7.00 10.27
N ILE A 59 5.41 -6.86 9.03
CA ILE A 59 4.00 -6.71 8.72
C ILE A 59 3.29 -8.07 8.81
N SER A 60 2.19 -8.11 9.57
CA SER A 60 1.42 -9.33 9.79
C SER A 60 0.25 -9.48 8.82
N PHE A 61 -0.10 -10.72 8.52
CA PHE A 61 -1.17 -11.09 7.60
C PHE A 61 -2.31 -11.82 8.32
N LYS A 62 -3.53 -11.62 7.85
CA LYS A 62 -4.74 -12.39 8.21
C LYS A 62 -4.68 -13.78 7.57
N GLN A 63 -5.51 -14.71 8.06
CA GLN A 63 -5.63 -16.07 7.51
C GLN A 63 -5.94 -16.10 6.00
N ASN A 64 -6.68 -15.10 5.50
CA ASN A 64 -7.01 -14.98 4.09
C ASN A 64 -5.88 -14.38 3.22
N GLY A 65 -4.67 -14.24 3.77
CA GLY A 65 -3.49 -13.72 3.06
C GLY A 65 -3.48 -12.21 2.84
N CYS A 66 -4.45 -11.45 3.36
CA CYS A 66 -4.43 -9.99 3.32
C CYS A 66 -3.64 -9.42 4.51
N VAL A 67 -2.97 -8.28 4.33
CA VAL A 67 -2.34 -7.53 5.41
C VAL A 67 -3.37 -7.21 6.51
N ASP A 68 -2.97 -7.36 7.76
CA ASP A 68 -3.76 -6.94 8.92
C ASP A 68 -3.72 -5.41 9.06
N LEU A 69 -4.55 -4.74 8.27
CA LEU A 69 -4.66 -3.28 8.26
C LEU A 69 -5.05 -2.69 9.62
N LYS A 70 -5.69 -3.45 10.52
CA LYS A 70 -6.00 -2.92 11.86
C LYS A 70 -4.73 -2.64 12.66
N LYS A 71 -3.66 -3.39 12.41
CA LYS A 71 -2.37 -3.26 13.10
C LYS A 71 -1.39 -2.35 12.35
N HIS A 72 -1.41 -2.41 11.02
CA HIS A 72 -0.35 -1.86 10.17
C HIS A 72 -0.78 -0.71 9.26
N LEU A 73 -2.05 -0.29 9.30
CA LEU A 73 -2.47 0.87 8.53
C LEU A 73 -1.78 2.12 9.09
N TRP A 74 -1.07 2.83 8.22
CA TRP A 74 -0.47 4.11 8.59
C TRP A 74 -1.57 5.09 9.01
N ASN A 75 -1.56 5.45 10.29
CA ASN A 75 -2.44 6.45 10.85
C ASN A 75 -1.74 7.82 10.75
N TYR A 76 -2.20 8.64 9.83
CA TYR A 76 -1.77 10.02 9.70
C TYR A 76 -2.90 10.92 10.21
N SER A 77 -2.62 11.75 11.21
CA SER A 77 -3.47 12.90 11.50
C SER A 77 -3.20 13.93 10.43
N VAL A 78 -4.19 14.28 9.62
CA VAL A 78 -4.13 15.50 8.81
C VAL A 78 -4.22 16.65 9.81
N PRO A 79 -3.20 17.53 9.94
CA PRO A 79 -3.36 18.75 10.71
C PRO A 79 -4.54 19.53 10.10
N GLU A 80 -5.48 19.98 10.93
CA GLU A 80 -6.58 20.87 10.52
C GLU A 80 -6.07 22.13 9.80
#